data_AF-A0A662RAM6-F1
#
_entry.id   AF-A0A662RAM6-F1
#
_cell.length_a   1.000
_cell.length_b   1.000
_cell.length_c   1.000
_cell.angle_alpha   90.00
_cell.angle_beta   90.00
_cell.angle_gamma   90.00
#
_symmetry.space_group_name_H-M   'P 1'
#
loop_
_entity.id
_entity.type
_entity.pdbx_description
1 polymer ?
#
loop_
_entity_poly.entity_id
_entity_poly.type
_entity_poly.pdbx_seq_one_letter_code
_entity_poly.pdbx_strand_id
1 'polypeptide(L)' 'MLRHFTLEYWMDESWYVGRLREVPGVFSQGESLEELEENIRDVYRRMI' A
#
# COMPACT_ATOMS: atom_id res chain seq x y z
N MET A 1 -19.60 5.02 -1.01
CA MET A 1 -18.89 5.88 -0.03
C MET A 1 -17.42 5.91 -0.39
N LEU A 2 -16.82 7.09 -0.52
CA LEU A 2 -15.37 7.24 -0.63
C LEU A 2 -14.74 6.95 0.73
N ARG A 3 -13.77 6.03 0.76
CA ARG A 3 -12.95 5.76 1.95
C ARG A 3 -11.55 6.31 1.68
N HIS A 4 -11.02 7.05 2.64
CA HIS A 4 -9.64 7.53 2.60
C HIS A 4 -8.85 6.70 3.61
N PHE A 5 -7.67 6.26 3.19
CA PHE A 5 -6.74 5.49 4.01
C PHE A 5 -5.40 6.20 4.06
N THR A 6 -4.65 5.95 5.12
CA THR A 6 -3.30 6.48 5.30
C THR A 6 -2.31 5.42 4.86
N LEU A 7 -1.53 5.71 3.81
CA LEU A 7 -0.38 4.91 3.41
C LEU A 7 0.83 5.32 4.27
N GLU A 8 1.32 4.40 5.09
CA GLU A 8 2.64 4.51 5.72
C GLU A 8 3.63 3.76 4.85
N TYR A 9 4.73 4.41 4.46
CA TYR A 9 5.76 3.79 3.62
C TYR A 9 7.18 4.21 4.03
N TRP A 10 8.14 3.38 3.64
CA TRP A 10 9.56 3.61 3.81
C TRP A 10 10.33 3.00 2.63
N MET A 11 11.60 3.38 2.50
CA MET A 11 12.51 2.76 1.54
C MET A 11 13.20 1.57 2.20
N ASP A 12 13.19 0.44 1.51
CA ASP A 12 13.99 -0.74 1.85
C ASP A 12 14.77 -1.15 0.59
N GLU A 13 16.10 -1.04 0.67
CA GLU A 13 16.99 -1.08 -0.49
C GLU A 13 16.52 -0.14 -1.62
N SER A 14 16.14 -0.70 -2.78
CA SER A 14 15.64 0.02 -3.95
C SER A 14 14.11 0.01 -4.07
N TRP A 15 13.41 -0.46 -3.04
CA TRP A 15 11.96 -0.64 -3.04
C TRP A 15 11.26 0.33 -2.10
N TYR A 16 10.11 0.83 -2.53
CA TYR A 16 9.12 1.43 -1.64
C TYR A 16 8.32 0.29 -0.99
N VAL A 17 8.34 0.20 0.33
CA VAL A 17 7.53 -0.75 1.10
C VAL A 17 6.49 0.03 1.88
N GLY A 18 5.25 -0.42 1.88
CA GLY A 18 4.18 0.30 2.56
C GLY A 18 3.02 -0.55 3.05
N ARG A 19 2.20 0.04 3.92
CA ARG A 19 1.02 -0.56 4.53
C ARG A 19 -0.10 0.45 4.73
N LEU A 20 -1.34 -0.04 4.75
CA LEU A 20 -2.49 0.79 5.17
C LEU A 20 -2.61 0.79 6.69
N ARG A 21 -2.48 1.96 7.31
CA ARG A 21 -2.55 2.10 8.78
C ARG A 21 -3.88 1.61 9.36
N GLU A 22 -4.98 1.87 8.66
CA GLU A 22 -6.33 1.54 9.12
C GLU A 22 -6.74 0.08 8.81
N VAL A 23 -5.98 -0.64 8.00
CA VAL A 23 -6.29 -2.03 7.60
C VAL A 23 -5.08 -2.93 7.87
N PRO A 24 -4.94 -3.44 9.10
CA PRO A 24 -3.89 -4.38 9.44
C PRO A 24 -3.89 -5.58 8.48
N GLY A 25 -2.72 -5.92 7.93
CA GLY A 25 -2.56 -6.99 6.96
C GLY A 25 -2.61 -6.55 5.49
N VAL A 26 -2.94 -5.29 5.18
CA VAL A 26 -2.74 -4.72 3.84
C VAL A 26 -1.38 -4.05 3.77
N PHE A 27 -0.46 -4.69 3.06
CA PHE A 27 0.87 -4.19 2.78
C PHE A 27 1.31 -4.64 1.38
N SER A 28 2.23 -3.89 0.80
CA SER A 28 2.82 -4.21 -0.50
C SER A 28 4.15 -3.49 -0.69
N GLN A 29 4.75 -3.65 -1.86
CA GLN A 29 5.97 -2.97 -2.28
C GLN A 29 5.89 -2.55 -3.75
N GLY A 30 6.73 -1.62 -4.18
CA GLY A 30 6.88 -1.20 -5.59
C GLY A 30 8.23 -0.50 -5.83
N GLU A 31 8.68 -0.44 -7.08
CA GLU A 31 9.91 0.26 -7.46
C GLU A 31 9.72 1.79 -7.47
N SER A 32 8.46 2.25 -7.49
CA SER A 32 8.06 3.64 -7.36
C SER A 32 6.90 3.80 -6.37
N LEU A 33 6.68 5.04 -5.89
CA LEU A 33 5.55 5.32 -5.00
C LEU A 33 4.19 5.09 -5.67
N GLU A 34 4.09 5.37 -6.98
CA GLU A 34 2.88 5.11 -7.76
C GLU A 34 2.59 3.60 -7.85
N GLU A 35 3.62 2.80 -8.15
CA GLU A 35 3.48 1.33 -8.18
C GLU A 35 3.12 0.76 -6.80
N LEU A 36 3.73 1.27 -5.72
CA LEU A 36 3.36 0.88 -4.36
C LEU A 36 1.87 1.16 -4.09
N GLU A 37 1.37 2.34 -4.46
CA GLU A 37 -0.05 2.68 -4.31
C GLU A 37 -0.97 1.76 -5.11
N GLU A 38 -0.62 1.45 -6.35
CA GLU A 38 -1.38 0.51 -7.19
C GLU A 38 -1.41 -0.89 -6.58
N ASN A 39 -0.26 -1.41 -6.17
CA ASN A 39 -0.15 -2.72 -5.56
C ASN A 39 -0.92 -2.81 -4.23
N ILE A 40 -0.89 -1.76 -3.39
CA ILE A 40 -1.71 -1.65 -2.18
C ILE A 40 -3.21 -1.69 -2.51
N ARG A 41 -3.66 -0.94 -3.52
CA ARG A 41 -5.07 -0.92 -3.95
C ARG A 41 -5.51 -2.31 -4.41
N ASP A 42 -4.65 -3.04 -5.11
CA ASP A 42 -4.95 -4.39 -5.59
C ASP A 42 -5.00 -5.41 -4.46
N VAL A 43 -4.11 -5.33 -3.46
CA VAL A 43 -4.21 -6.15 -2.25
C VAL A 43 -5.52 -5.87 -1.51
N TYR A 44 -5.86 -4.59 -1.28
CA TYR A 44 -7.09 -4.21 -0.58
C TYR A 44 -8.35 -4.69 -1.32
N ARG A 45 -8.39 -4.57 -2.65
CA ARG A 45 -9.51 -5.04 -3.49
C ARG A 45 -9.76 -6.54 -3.40
N ARG A 46 -8.74 -7.35 -3.10
CA ARG A 46 -8.90 -8.81 -2.92
C ARG A 46 -9.50 -9.20 -1.57
N MET A 47 -9.52 -8.29 -0.59
CA MET A 47 -10.08 -8.54 0.73
C MET A 47 -11.57 -8.21 0.84
N ILE A 48 -12.10 -7.44 -0.13
CA ILE A 48 -13.49 -6.96 -0.14
C ILE A 48 -14.36 -7.73 -1.14
#